data_AF-A0A5N5L6W4-F1
#
_entry.id   AF-A0A5N5L6W4-F1
#
_cell.length_a   1.000
_cell.length_b   1.000
_cell.length_c   1.000
_cell.angle_alpha   90.00
_cell.angle_beta   90.00
_cell.angle_gamma   90.00
#
_symmetry.space_group_name_H-M   'P 1'
#
loop_
_entity.id
_entity.type
_entity.pdbx_description
1 polymer ?
#
loop_
_entity_poly.entity_id
_entity_poly.type
_entity_poly.pdbx_seq_one_letter_code
_entity_poly.pdbx_strand_id
1 'polypeptide(L)'
;MLKQILSKLPRKSSKSTANRDHSGNHAANSNVSSGSRSSDGKSANSSISSIAVNSSVPDVAIHHGVNSKLNGTLGFSQYEGLPGFKDVPNSEKQNLFIKKLNMCCVIFDFTDPTKNLKEKETKRQTLLELVDYVTSISGKFSEIAMQEVMKLVSSNLFRTFTPQPRENKVIDGVDLEEDEPSMDSAWPHLQIVYELFLRFVSSTETDAKLAKRYIDQPFILKLLDLFDSEDPREREYLKTILHRIYGKFMVHRPFIRKAINNIFYQFIFETEKYNGIAELLEILGSIINGFALPLKEEHKMFLVRAMIPLHKPRCLAMYHQQLSYCITQFVEKDCKLADTVIQGLLKYWPVTNSSKEVMFLNELEEVLEATQPSEFQRCIVPLFQQLARCLNSSHFQKPNAEDDVKHHECLEWPNVSSLDVNHSVSSKSESGNLHPRFHRSEWASFNLWCLVFTVIPVEMIASIFLFKLLKSVYASDALQVAERALFLWNNDPIENLIIQNCKVILPIIFPALEKNARNHWNQAVRSLTLNVRKIFEDLDHELFNECLLKFEEDEKKEVEIKAKSEAAWKRLEEIAAQKTASDDAVVVPR
;
A
#
# COMPACT_ATOMS: atom_id res chain seq x y z
N MET A 1 -22.81 -5.21 -31.11
CA MET A 1 -23.62 -6.07 -30.23
C MET A 1 -23.26 -5.80 -28.78
N LEU A 2 -23.87 -4.77 -28.16
CA LEU A 2 -23.78 -4.47 -26.72
C LEU A 2 -25.00 -3.58 -26.36
N LYS A 3 -26.19 -4.05 -26.78
CA LYS A 3 -27.49 -3.40 -26.52
C LYS A 3 -28.55 -4.36 -25.97
N GLN A 4 -28.16 -5.56 -25.49
CA GLN A 4 -29.12 -6.61 -25.14
C GLN A 4 -29.07 -7.15 -23.69
N ILE A 5 -28.36 -6.51 -22.76
CA ILE A 5 -28.25 -7.00 -21.37
C ILE A 5 -28.93 -6.08 -20.33
N LEU A 6 -29.72 -5.07 -20.74
CA LEU A 6 -30.41 -4.17 -19.79
C LEU A 6 -31.95 -4.22 -19.85
N SER A 7 -32.53 -5.30 -20.37
CA SER A 7 -33.99 -5.49 -20.37
C SER A 7 -34.43 -6.51 -19.33
N LYS A 8 -34.57 -6.10 -18.06
CA LYS A 8 -35.52 -6.69 -17.10
C LYS A 8 -35.62 -5.84 -15.83
N LEU A 9 -36.87 -5.42 -15.53
CA LEU A 9 -37.43 -4.73 -14.35
C LEU A 9 -37.60 -3.18 -14.42
N PRO A 10 -38.69 -2.63 -13.84
CA PRO A 10 -39.64 -1.80 -14.59
C PRO A 10 -39.52 -0.30 -14.31
N ARG A 11 -39.67 0.53 -15.34
CA ARG A 11 -39.86 1.99 -15.24
C ARG A 11 -41.34 2.36 -15.39
N LYS A 12 -41.88 3.07 -14.39
CA LYS A 12 -43.10 3.89 -14.54
C LYS A 12 -42.78 5.15 -15.33
N SER A 13 -43.81 5.60 -16.05
CA SER A 13 -43.84 6.48 -17.21
C SER A 13 -44.01 7.97 -16.93
N SER A 14 -43.41 8.80 -17.80
CA SER A 14 -43.99 10.05 -18.38
C SER A 14 -43.04 10.54 -19.50
N LYS A 15 -43.37 10.41 -20.80
CA LYS A 15 -44.08 11.37 -21.70
C LYS A 15 -43.65 12.83 -21.48
N SER A 16 -43.32 13.68 -22.46
CA SER A 16 -43.25 13.72 -23.94
C SER A 16 -42.55 15.07 -24.24
N THR A 17 -41.90 15.41 -25.36
CA THR A 17 -42.38 15.67 -26.74
C THR A 17 -41.16 16.31 -27.45
N ALA A 18 -40.70 15.81 -28.61
CA ALA A 18 -40.84 16.43 -29.95
C ALA A 18 -40.10 17.79 -30.11
N ASN A 19 -39.36 18.12 -31.18
CA ASN A 19 -38.89 17.44 -32.40
C ASN A 19 -38.04 18.48 -33.16
N ARG A 20 -37.16 18.02 -34.07
CA ARG A 20 -36.75 18.67 -35.34
C ARG A 20 -35.86 19.94 -35.28
N ASP A 21 -34.92 20.20 -36.18
CA ASP A 21 -34.32 19.48 -37.30
C ASP A 21 -33.24 20.40 -37.95
N HIS A 22 -32.39 19.81 -38.80
CA HIS A 22 -31.67 20.41 -39.95
C HIS A 22 -30.27 21.07 -39.76
N SER A 23 -29.25 20.23 -40.00
CA SER A 23 -28.32 20.25 -41.15
C SER A 23 -27.87 21.58 -41.80
N GLY A 24 -26.54 21.69 -42.04
CA GLY A 24 -26.03 22.08 -43.37
C GLY A 24 -24.96 23.19 -43.47
N ASN A 25 -23.69 22.78 -43.38
CA ASN A 25 -22.55 23.06 -44.28
C ASN A 25 -22.06 24.46 -44.75
N HIS A 26 -20.72 24.55 -44.74
CA HIS A 26 -19.75 25.34 -45.55
C HIS A 26 -19.79 26.88 -45.37
N ALA A 27 -18.69 27.64 -45.25
CA ALA A 27 -17.44 27.68 -46.03
C ALA A 27 -16.47 28.72 -45.42
N ALA A 28 -15.23 28.71 -45.91
CA ALA A 28 -14.06 29.47 -45.45
C ALA A 28 -14.12 31.00 -45.58
N ASN A 29 -13.29 31.70 -44.80
CA ASN A 29 -12.37 32.68 -45.38
C ASN A 29 -11.18 33.01 -44.46
N SER A 30 -10.04 33.13 -45.11
CA SER A 30 -8.72 33.54 -44.63
C SER A 30 -8.62 35.04 -44.33
N ASN A 31 -7.72 35.43 -43.43
CA ASN A 31 -6.73 36.47 -43.75
C ASN A 31 -5.52 36.47 -42.80
N VAL A 32 -4.39 36.76 -43.44
CA VAL A 32 -3.00 36.80 -42.98
C VAL A 32 -2.66 38.17 -42.40
N SER A 33 -1.75 38.25 -41.42
CA SER A 33 -0.79 39.36 -41.28
C SER A 33 0.43 38.94 -40.45
N SER A 34 1.58 39.16 -41.06
CA SER A 34 2.98 38.99 -40.62
C SER A 34 3.48 40.06 -39.65
N GLY A 35 4.52 39.76 -38.87
CA GLY A 35 5.40 40.76 -38.27
C GLY A 35 6.32 40.21 -37.17
N SER A 36 7.62 40.39 -37.33
CA SER A 36 8.71 39.70 -36.61
C SER A 36 9.78 40.67 -36.10
N ARG A 37 10.49 40.29 -35.00
CA ARG A 37 11.83 40.75 -34.52
C ARG A 37 11.87 42.17 -33.88
N SER A 38 12.71 42.54 -32.89
CA SER A 38 13.86 41.93 -32.19
C SER A 38 14.23 42.78 -30.94
N SER A 39 15.11 42.21 -30.11
CA SER A 39 15.80 42.67 -28.89
C SER A 39 16.41 44.08 -28.84
N ASP A 40 16.58 44.61 -27.62
CA ASP A 40 17.86 45.21 -27.17
C ASP A 40 17.95 45.29 -25.63
N GLY A 41 19.14 45.01 -25.10
CA GLY A 41 19.52 45.19 -23.69
C GLY A 41 20.63 46.23 -23.55
N LYS A 42 20.69 46.92 -22.40
CA LYS A 42 21.88 47.66 -21.94
C LYS A 42 22.00 47.64 -20.41
N SER A 43 23.26 47.57 -20.01
CA SER A 43 23.84 47.49 -18.67
C SER A 43 24.18 48.89 -18.13
N ALA A 44 24.25 49.07 -16.80
CA ALA A 44 25.17 50.01 -16.13
C ALA A 44 25.29 49.76 -14.61
N ASN A 45 26.53 49.87 -14.13
CA ASN A 45 27.10 49.53 -12.83
C ASN A 45 26.86 50.52 -11.68
N SER A 46 27.08 50.04 -10.44
CA SER A 46 28.11 50.49 -9.45
C SER A 46 27.65 50.18 -8.00
N SER A 47 28.44 50.03 -6.94
CA SER A 47 29.77 49.49 -6.60
C SER A 47 29.89 49.60 -5.05
N ILE A 48 30.28 48.52 -4.35
CA ILE A 48 31.25 48.43 -3.22
C ILE A 48 31.04 49.38 -1.99
N SER A 49 30.77 48.92 -0.76
CA SER A 49 31.71 48.50 0.34
C SER A 49 30.97 48.79 1.69
N SER A 50 31.27 48.32 2.90
CA SER A 50 31.95 47.19 3.54
C SER A 50 31.95 47.47 5.06
N ILE A 51 32.07 46.44 5.93
CA ILE A 51 32.71 46.42 7.28
C ILE A 51 31.84 46.49 8.59
N ALA A 52 32.03 45.41 9.38
CA ALA A 52 32.19 45.22 10.86
C ALA A 52 31.10 45.68 11.85
N VAL A 53 30.51 44.77 12.65
CA VAL A 53 30.97 44.15 13.93
C VAL A 53 31.06 45.16 15.10
N ASN A 54 30.15 45.06 16.08
CA ASN A 54 30.49 44.70 17.47
C ASN A 54 29.28 44.68 18.42
N SER A 55 29.30 43.66 19.27
CA SER A 55 28.56 43.48 20.51
C SER A 55 29.13 44.34 21.64
N SER A 56 28.28 44.92 22.50
CA SER A 56 28.64 45.29 23.87
C SER A 56 27.39 45.50 24.73
N VAL A 57 27.20 44.58 25.69
CA VAL A 57 26.41 44.76 26.92
C VAL A 57 27.25 45.61 27.88
N PRO A 58 26.64 46.47 28.71
CA PRO A 58 26.61 46.20 30.16
C PRO A 58 25.31 46.73 30.80
N ASP A 59 24.98 46.60 32.08
CA ASP A 59 25.04 45.57 33.13
C ASP A 59 24.34 46.25 34.36
N VAL A 60 23.83 45.48 35.32
CA VAL A 60 23.52 45.86 36.73
C VAL A 60 22.24 46.65 37.10
N ALA A 61 21.18 45.90 37.44
CA ALA A 61 20.60 45.62 38.78
C ALA A 61 20.18 46.70 39.85
N ILE A 62 18.98 46.40 40.44
CA ILE A 62 18.44 46.57 41.82
C ILE A 62 17.68 47.86 42.25
N HIS A 63 16.37 47.73 42.57
CA HIS A 63 15.66 48.04 43.85
C HIS A 63 14.12 48.13 43.62
N HIS A 64 13.32 47.12 44.01
CA HIS A 64 12.47 47.03 45.21
C HIS A 64 11.43 48.16 45.44
N GLY A 65 10.13 47.83 45.31
CA GLY A 65 9.07 48.36 46.19
C GLY A 65 7.74 48.84 45.58
N VAL A 66 6.69 48.02 45.78
CA VAL A 66 5.27 48.40 46.08
C VAL A 66 4.30 48.72 44.91
N ASN A 67 3.39 47.76 44.70
CA ASN A 67 1.97 47.83 44.26
C ASN A 67 1.43 49.08 43.53
N SER A 68 0.92 48.87 42.31
CA SER A 68 -0.48 49.20 41.98
C SER A 68 -0.96 48.39 40.76
N LYS A 69 -2.10 47.71 40.93
CA LYS A 69 -2.85 47.02 39.87
C LYS A 69 -3.26 48.02 38.78
N LEU A 70 -2.92 47.75 37.52
CA LEU A 70 -3.73 48.13 36.38
C LEU A 70 -3.75 46.95 35.39
N ASN A 71 -4.90 46.28 35.38
CA ASN A 71 -5.30 45.30 34.37
C ASN A 71 -5.12 45.89 32.96
N GLY A 72 -4.41 45.14 32.11
CA GLY A 72 -4.34 45.36 30.67
C GLY A 72 -4.86 44.13 29.94
N THR A 73 -6.17 43.88 30.07
CA THR A 73 -6.93 42.90 29.29
C THR A 73 -6.97 43.37 27.83
N LEU A 74 -5.99 42.99 27.01
CA LEU A 74 -6.07 43.09 25.56
C LEU A 74 -6.06 41.68 24.96
N GLY A 75 -7.23 41.19 24.54
CA GLY A 75 -7.31 39.93 23.78
C GLY A 75 -8.68 39.28 23.63
N PHE A 76 -9.72 39.67 24.38
CA PHE A 76 -11.00 38.91 24.43
C PHE A 76 -12.23 39.61 23.80
N SER A 77 -12.08 40.79 23.18
CA SER A 77 -13.23 41.58 22.66
C SER A 77 -13.57 41.37 21.17
N GLN A 78 -12.91 40.45 20.45
CA GLN A 78 -13.04 40.35 18.98
C GLN A 78 -14.07 39.34 18.45
N TYR A 79 -14.67 38.51 19.32
CA TYR A 79 -15.65 37.49 18.93
C TYR A 79 -17.08 37.90 19.32
N GLU A 80 -17.50 39.09 18.88
CA GLU A 80 -18.90 39.50 18.92
C GLU A 80 -19.57 39.08 17.61
N GLY A 81 -20.76 38.47 17.68
CA GLY A 81 -21.42 37.84 16.54
C GLY A 81 -21.71 38.84 15.41
N LEU A 82 -21.14 38.61 14.23
CA LEU A 82 -21.42 39.39 13.03
C LEU A 82 -22.82 39.05 12.48
N PRO A 83 -23.56 40.02 11.89
CA PRO A 83 -24.90 39.79 11.35
C PRO A 83 -24.89 38.69 10.27
N GLY A 84 -26.03 38.03 10.07
CA GLY A 84 -26.19 37.01 9.05
C GLY A 84 -26.24 37.62 7.64
N PHE A 85 -25.85 36.85 6.62
CA PHE A 85 -25.92 37.34 5.22
C PHE A 85 -27.34 37.64 4.74
N LYS A 86 -28.37 37.11 5.39
CA LYS A 86 -29.79 37.38 5.05
C LYS A 86 -30.26 38.73 5.56
N ASP A 87 -29.61 39.27 6.59
CA ASP A 87 -30.03 40.47 7.30
C ASP A 87 -29.39 41.75 6.73
N VAL A 88 -28.56 41.61 5.68
CA VAL A 88 -27.72 42.67 5.15
C VAL A 88 -27.97 42.85 3.64
N PRO A 89 -28.05 44.10 3.12
CA PRO A 89 -28.22 44.37 1.69
C PRO A 89 -27.10 43.78 0.82
N ASN A 90 -27.41 43.43 -0.44
CA ASN A 90 -26.45 42.83 -1.37
C ASN A 90 -25.16 43.65 -1.57
N SER A 91 -25.24 44.98 -1.47
CA SER A 91 -24.09 45.89 -1.56
C SER A 91 -23.06 45.70 -0.44
N GLU A 92 -23.51 45.32 0.75
CA GLU A 92 -22.66 45.17 1.94
C GLU A 92 -22.18 43.73 2.15
N LYS A 93 -22.81 42.74 1.48
CA LYS A 93 -22.46 41.32 1.62
C LYS A 93 -21.00 41.01 1.31
N GLN A 94 -20.40 41.68 0.33
CA GLN A 94 -18.98 41.50 -0.02
C GLN A 94 -18.04 41.93 1.13
N ASN A 95 -18.31 43.09 1.74
CA ASN A 95 -17.53 43.58 2.87
C ASN A 95 -17.74 42.71 4.12
N LEU A 96 -18.98 42.27 4.36
CA LEU A 96 -19.30 41.34 5.44
C LEU A 96 -18.61 39.99 5.25
N PHE A 97 -18.55 39.48 4.02
CA PHE A 97 -17.84 38.26 3.67
C PHE A 97 -16.36 38.36 4.06
N ILE A 98 -15.68 39.44 3.66
CA ILE A 98 -14.27 39.69 4.02
C ILE A 98 -14.07 39.77 5.54
N LYS A 99 -14.99 40.42 6.28
CA LYS A 99 -14.93 40.50 7.75
C LYS A 99 -15.08 39.12 8.40
N LYS A 100 -16.06 38.32 7.96
CA LYS A 100 -16.29 36.95 8.46
C LYS A 100 -15.11 36.03 8.16
N LEU A 101 -14.49 36.12 6.97
CA LEU A 101 -13.27 35.36 6.63
C LEU A 101 -12.12 35.68 7.60
N ASN A 102 -11.86 36.96 7.87
CA ASN A 102 -10.79 37.36 8.79
C ASN A 102 -11.03 36.86 10.22
N MET A 103 -12.27 36.91 10.70
CA MET A 103 -12.63 36.39 12.01
C MET A 103 -12.32 34.89 12.12
N CYS A 104 -12.63 34.11 11.08
CA CYS A 104 -12.38 32.67 11.05
C CYS A 104 -10.90 32.27 10.89
N CYS A 105 -9.97 33.21 10.70
CA CYS A 105 -8.52 32.93 10.65
C CYS A 105 -7.93 32.58 12.03
N VAL A 106 -8.61 32.92 13.13
CA VAL A 106 -8.15 32.59 14.48
C VAL A 106 -8.32 31.08 14.73
N ILE A 107 -7.24 30.41 15.10
CA ILE A 107 -7.22 28.97 15.41
C ILE A 107 -7.53 28.78 16.89
N PHE A 108 -8.41 27.82 17.20
CA PHE A 108 -8.70 27.42 18.57
C PHE A 108 -8.05 26.09 18.87
N ASP A 109 -7.58 25.92 20.10
CA ASP A 109 -7.08 24.65 20.61
C ASP A 109 -8.24 23.71 20.97
N PHE A 110 -8.24 22.51 20.39
CA PHE A 110 -9.24 21.48 20.60
C PHE A 110 -8.77 20.33 21.52
N THR A 111 -7.51 20.37 21.99
CA THR A 111 -7.01 19.40 22.99
C THR A 111 -7.80 19.48 24.30
N ASP A 112 -8.27 20.67 24.65
CA ASP A 112 -9.22 20.91 25.74
C ASP A 112 -10.59 21.31 25.18
N PRO A 113 -11.59 20.39 25.17
CA PRO A 113 -12.91 20.67 24.61
C PRO A 113 -13.68 21.72 25.43
N THR A 114 -13.31 21.97 26.68
CA THR A 114 -14.07 22.85 27.59
C THR A 114 -13.72 24.33 27.45
N LYS A 115 -12.55 24.64 26.86
CA LYS A 115 -12.10 26.03 26.63
C LYS A 115 -12.74 26.63 25.39
N ASN A 116 -13.11 27.91 25.50
CA ASN A 116 -13.61 28.75 24.40
C ASN A 116 -14.83 28.17 23.68
N LEU A 117 -15.75 27.51 24.41
CA LEU A 117 -16.94 26.85 23.83
C LEU A 117 -17.79 27.81 22.97
N LYS A 118 -18.04 29.01 23.49
CA LYS A 118 -18.88 30.01 22.81
C LYS A 118 -18.21 30.52 21.53
N GLU A 119 -16.92 30.80 21.59
CA GLU A 119 -16.13 31.30 20.46
C GLU A 119 -15.94 30.22 19.40
N LYS A 120 -15.69 28.96 19.81
CA LYS A 120 -15.62 27.80 18.92
C LYS A 120 -16.94 27.61 18.18
N GLU A 121 -18.07 27.70 18.87
CA GLU A 121 -19.40 27.57 18.24
C GLU A 121 -19.71 28.76 17.31
N THR A 122 -19.35 29.97 17.71
CA THR A 122 -19.51 31.18 16.88
C THR A 122 -18.69 31.07 15.59
N LYS A 123 -17.44 30.59 15.66
CA LYS A 123 -16.61 30.33 14.48
C LYS A 123 -17.24 29.25 13.61
N ARG A 124 -17.72 28.15 14.20
CA ARG A 124 -18.38 27.05 13.47
C ARG A 124 -19.58 27.56 12.68
N GLN A 125 -20.47 28.30 13.31
CA GLN A 125 -21.66 28.86 12.66
C GLN A 125 -21.28 29.86 11.55
N THR A 126 -20.27 30.69 11.79
CA THR A 126 -19.79 31.65 10.78
C THR A 126 -19.18 30.94 9.57
N LEU A 127 -18.42 29.87 9.78
CA LEU A 127 -17.87 29.05 8.69
C LEU A 127 -18.99 28.42 7.85
N LEU A 128 -20.07 27.92 8.46
CA LEU A 128 -21.22 27.39 7.73
C LEU A 128 -21.89 28.47 6.86
N GLU A 129 -22.09 29.66 7.41
CA GLU A 129 -22.63 30.79 6.62
C GLU A 129 -21.73 31.19 5.45
N LEU A 130 -20.40 31.11 5.63
CA LEU A 130 -19.44 31.35 4.55
C LEU A 130 -19.55 30.30 3.44
N VAL A 131 -19.74 29.02 3.78
CA VAL A 131 -19.96 27.93 2.81
C VAL A 131 -21.25 28.17 2.01
N ASP A 132 -22.33 28.51 2.71
CA ASP A 132 -23.62 28.82 2.07
C ASP A 132 -23.51 30.04 1.15
N TYR A 133 -22.77 31.07 1.56
CA TYR A 133 -22.52 32.25 0.75
C TYR A 133 -21.71 31.93 -0.52
N VAL A 134 -20.60 31.20 -0.39
CA VAL A 134 -19.75 30.79 -1.53
C VAL A 134 -20.52 29.89 -2.51
N THR A 135 -21.47 29.09 -2.01
CA THR A 135 -22.31 28.21 -2.84
C THR A 135 -23.44 28.97 -3.54
N SER A 136 -23.98 30.02 -2.93
CA SER A 136 -25.15 30.76 -3.44
C SER A 136 -24.81 31.98 -4.29
N ILE A 137 -23.56 32.45 -4.26
CA ILE A 137 -23.14 33.62 -5.02
C ILE A 137 -23.18 33.36 -6.53
N SER A 138 -23.84 34.25 -7.28
CA SER A 138 -23.97 34.20 -8.74
C SER A 138 -23.06 35.18 -9.48
N GLY A 139 -22.14 35.82 -8.76
CA GLY A 139 -21.20 36.80 -9.31
C GLY A 139 -19.76 36.42 -8.99
N LYS A 140 -18.83 36.90 -9.84
CA LYS A 140 -17.40 36.66 -9.66
C LYS A 140 -16.89 37.18 -8.32
N PHE A 141 -16.02 36.40 -7.70
CA PHE A 141 -15.28 36.86 -6.51
C PHE A 141 -14.36 38.03 -6.87
N SER A 142 -14.34 39.05 -6.01
CA SER A 142 -13.34 40.12 -6.10
C SER A 142 -11.94 39.58 -5.77
N GLU A 143 -10.89 40.26 -6.23
CA GLU A 143 -9.50 39.85 -5.97
C GLU A 143 -9.20 39.81 -4.46
N ILE A 144 -9.70 40.79 -3.70
CA ILE A 144 -9.58 40.85 -2.24
C ILE A 144 -10.28 39.66 -1.59
N ALA A 145 -11.50 39.31 -2.04
CA ALA A 145 -12.22 38.16 -1.51
C ALA A 145 -11.44 36.85 -1.75
N MET A 146 -10.83 36.66 -2.92
CA MET A 146 -10.00 35.49 -3.20
C MET A 146 -8.78 35.42 -2.27
N GLN A 147 -8.08 36.54 -2.07
CA GLN A 147 -6.93 36.61 -1.18
C GLN A 147 -7.29 36.21 0.26
N GLU A 148 -8.43 36.70 0.77
CA GLU A 148 -8.88 36.41 2.13
C GLU A 148 -9.38 34.97 2.30
N VAL A 149 -10.01 34.38 1.27
CA VAL A 149 -10.33 32.94 1.28
C VAL A 149 -9.04 32.11 1.36
N MET A 150 -8.04 32.42 0.54
CA MET A 150 -6.78 31.69 0.53
C MET A 150 -6.00 31.84 1.84
N LYS A 151 -6.07 33.01 2.48
CA LYS A 151 -5.50 33.27 3.82
C LYS A 151 -6.21 32.46 4.90
N LEU A 152 -7.55 32.40 4.88
CA LEU A 152 -8.34 31.58 5.79
C LEU A 152 -7.95 30.10 5.68
N VAL A 153 -7.89 29.59 4.45
CA VAL A 153 -7.50 28.21 4.16
C VAL A 153 -6.08 27.92 4.66
N SER A 154 -5.13 28.79 4.32
CA SER A 154 -3.72 28.60 4.70
C SER A 154 -3.50 28.63 6.21
N SER A 155 -4.20 29.52 6.93
CA SER A 155 -4.07 29.64 8.39
C SER A 155 -4.71 28.48 9.15
N ASN A 156 -5.79 27.89 8.63
CA ASN A 156 -6.49 26.80 9.33
C ASN A 156 -5.98 25.40 8.96
N LEU A 157 -5.54 25.18 7.71
CA LEU A 157 -5.20 23.83 7.24
C LEU A 157 -3.71 23.51 7.36
N PHE A 158 -2.82 24.45 6.98
CA PHE A 158 -1.40 24.15 6.85
C PHE A 158 -0.71 24.04 8.20
N ARG A 159 -0.34 22.80 8.52
CA ARG A 159 0.37 22.40 9.73
C ARG A 159 1.41 21.35 9.36
N THR A 160 2.43 21.20 10.21
CA THR A 160 3.46 20.19 10.06
C THR A 160 3.08 18.99 10.92
N PHE A 161 2.99 17.80 10.32
CA PHE A 161 2.86 16.57 11.09
C PHE A 161 4.18 16.24 11.76
N THR A 162 4.13 15.78 13.01
CA THR A 162 5.33 15.34 13.71
C THR A 162 5.87 14.12 12.97
N PRO A 163 7.15 14.09 12.53
CA PRO A 163 7.69 12.92 11.87
C PRO A 163 7.58 11.75 12.83
N GLN A 164 6.77 10.76 12.45
CA GLN A 164 6.66 9.51 13.17
C GLN A 164 8.07 8.91 13.27
N PRO A 165 8.60 8.63 14.48
CA PRO A 165 9.90 8.01 14.61
C PRO A 165 9.86 6.69 13.83
N ARG A 166 10.97 6.39 13.13
CA ARG A 166 11.20 5.07 12.51
C ARG A 166 11.28 4.04 13.65
N GLU A 167 10.15 3.58 14.16
CA GLU A 167 10.15 2.38 14.98
C GLU A 167 10.43 1.20 14.04
N ASN A 168 11.72 0.99 13.77
CA ASN A 168 12.26 -0.33 13.48
C ASN A 168 12.14 -1.19 14.76
N LYS A 169 10.92 -1.39 15.28
CA LYS A 169 10.65 -2.57 16.08
C LYS A 169 10.42 -3.70 15.10
N VAL A 170 11.54 -4.27 14.66
CA VAL A 170 11.61 -5.69 14.33
C VAL A 170 11.36 -6.43 15.64
N ILE A 171 10.10 -6.53 16.04
CA ILE A 171 9.65 -7.46 17.08
C ILE A 171 8.38 -8.07 16.50
N ASP A 172 8.51 -9.34 16.14
CA ASP A 172 7.46 -10.32 15.83
C ASP A 172 6.26 -9.80 15.06
N GLY A 173 6.20 -10.13 13.76
CA GLY A 173 5.03 -10.68 13.04
C GLY A 173 3.60 -10.21 13.35
N VAL A 174 3.40 -9.10 14.05
CA VAL A 174 2.12 -8.52 14.42
C VAL A 174 1.89 -7.36 13.47
N ASP A 175 0.76 -7.46 12.79
CA ASP A 175 0.28 -6.59 11.75
C ASP A 175 0.51 -5.10 12.00
N LEU A 176 1.01 -4.41 10.98
CA LEU A 176 0.90 -2.94 10.88
C LEU A 176 -0.56 -2.51 10.59
N GLU A 177 -1.50 -3.45 10.51
CA GLU A 177 -2.92 -3.19 10.20
C GLU A 177 -3.78 -2.78 11.42
N GLU A 178 -3.23 -2.76 12.65
CA GLU A 178 -4.02 -2.47 13.87
C GLU A 178 -3.70 -1.13 14.57
N ASP A 179 -2.95 -0.21 13.97
CA ASP A 179 -2.86 1.16 14.50
C ASP A 179 -4.15 1.92 14.18
N GLU A 180 -5.04 2.04 15.17
CA GLU A 180 -6.28 2.82 15.06
C GLU A 180 -5.96 4.25 14.57
N PRO A 181 -6.55 4.71 13.44
CA PRO A 181 -6.18 5.98 12.85
C PRO A 181 -6.49 7.14 13.80
N SER A 182 -5.50 7.99 14.04
CA SER A 182 -5.69 9.18 14.87
C SER A 182 -6.66 10.16 14.22
N MET A 183 -7.72 10.50 14.94
CA MET A 183 -8.77 11.42 14.49
C MET A 183 -8.45 12.84 14.94
N ASP A 184 -8.49 13.82 14.03
CA ASP A 184 -8.14 15.19 14.39
C ASP A 184 -9.23 15.82 15.29
N SER A 185 -8.84 16.26 16.49
CA SER A 185 -9.75 16.89 17.46
C SER A 185 -10.36 18.21 16.95
N ALA A 186 -9.68 18.92 16.04
CA ALA A 186 -10.15 20.16 15.44
C ALA A 186 -11.06 19.92 14.22
N TRP A 187 -11.38 18.66 13.90
CA TRP A 187 -12.23 18.27 12.77
C TRP A 187 -13.53 19.07 12.61
N PRO A 188 -14.28 19.43 13.68
CA PRO A 188 -15.51 20.22 13.54
C PRO A 188 -15.32 21.58 12.85
N HIS A 189 -14.12 22.17 12.93
CA HIS A 189 -13.76 23.38 12.18
C HIS A 189 -13.09 23.04 10.86
N LEU A 190 -12.14 22.09 10.86
CA LEU A 190 -11.37 21.72 9.67
C LEU A 190 -12.28 21.23 8.53
N GLN A 191 -13.26 20.39 8.84
CA GLN A 191 -14.23 19.89 7.87
C GLN A 191 -14.91 21.03 7.09
N ILE A 192 -15.31 22.09 7.79
CA ILE A 192 -16.02 23.22 7.16
C ILE A 192 -15.05 24.07 6.34
N VAL A 193 -13.80 24.23 6.80
CA VAL A 193 -12.76 24.92 6.01
C VAL A 193 -12.44 24.15 4.73
N TYR A 194 -12.33 22.81 4.79
CA TYR A 194 -12.16 21.97 3.62
C TYR A 194 -13.35 22.07 2.66
N GLU A 195 -14.58 22.02 3.18
CA GLU A 195 -15.80 22.18 2.38
C GLU A 195 -15.83 23.56 1.70
N LEU A 196 -15.53 24.63 2.44
CA LEU A 196 -15.43 25.99 1.90
C LEU A 196 -14.42 26.06 0.75
N PHE A 197 -13.23 25.48 0.95
CA PHE A 197 -12.18 25.48 -0.06
C PHE A 197 -12.58 24.67 -1.30
N LEU A 198 -13.18 23.50 -1.11
CA LEU A 198 -13.69 22.66 -2.18
C LEU A 198 -14.75 23.39 -3.01
N ARG A 199 -15.72 24.06 -2.37
CA ARG A 199 -16.75 24.86 -3.05
C ARG A 199 -16.13 26.04 -3.80
N PHE A 200 -15.17 26.73 -3.19
CA PHE A 200 -14.48 27.85 -3.81
C PHE A 200 -13.70 27.42 -5.08
N VAL A 201 -12.91 26.34 -5.00
CA VAL A 201 -12.14 25.84 -6.15
C VAL A 201 -13.06 25.31 -7.25
N SER A 202 -14.14 24.63 -6.87
CA SER A 202 -15.11 24.03 -7.82
C SER A 202 -16.06 25.04 -8.45
N SER A 203 -16.27 26.21 -7.84
CA SER A 203 -17.20 27.23 -8.33
C SER A 203 -16.82 27.74 -9.73
N THR A 204 -17.82 27.92 -10.60
CA THR A 204 -17.66 28.56 -11.92
C THR A 204 -17.33 30.05 -11.81
N GLU A 205 -17.70 30.68 -10.70
CA GLU A 205 -17.52 32.11 -10.45
C GLU A 205 -16.09 32.47 -10.03
N THR A 206 -15.28 31.47 -9.68
CA THR A 206 -13.87 31.65 -9.36
C THR A 206 -13.05 31.76 -10.64
N ASP A 207 -12.62 32.99 -10.97
CA ASP A 207 -11.77 33.29 -12.12
C ASP A 207 -10.39 32.62 -12.01
N ALA A 208 -10.17 31.58 -12.79
CA ALA A 208 -8.94 30.80 -12.77
C ALA A 208 -7.68 31.62 -13.14
N LYS A 209 -7.82 32.70 -13.92
CA LYS A 209 -6.68 33.54 -14.35
C LYS A 209 -6.15 34.40 -13.19
N LEU A 210 -7.02 34.79 -12.26
CA LEU A 210 -6.65 35.54 -11.07
C LEU A 210 -6.31 34.60 -9.92
N ALA A 211 -7.13 33.58 -9.66
CA ALA A 211 -6.94 32.66 -8.54
C ALA A 211 -5.60 31.89 -8.58
N LYS A 212 -5.04 31.60 -9.77
CA LYS A 212 -3.72 30.97 -9.92
C LYS A 212 -2.56 31.78 -9.32
N ARG A 213 -2.75 33.07 -9.04
CA ARG A 213 -1.73 33.90 -8.37
C ARG A 213 -1.60 33.57 -6.89
N TYR A 214 -2.67 33.03 -6.30
CA TYR A 214 -2.74 32.68 -4.87
C TYR A 214 -2.64 31.18 -4.63
N ILE A 215 -3.08 30.35 -5.59
CA ILE A 215 -2.82 28.91 -5.60
C ILE A 215 -1.50 28.69 -6.35
N ASP A 216 -0.41 29.11 -5.74
CA ASP A 216 0.93 29.00 -6.31
C ASP A 216 1.61 27.66 -5.98
N GLN A 217 2.85 27.48 -6.44
CA GLN A 217 3.60 26.25 -6.19
C GLN A 217 3.85 25.99 -4.69
N PRO A 218 4.29 26.97 -3.87
CA PRO A 218 4.38 26.80 -2.42
C PRO A 218 3.07 26.39 -1.75
N PHE A 219 1.94 26.97 -2.14
CA PHE A 219 0.62 26.58 -1.64
C PHE A 219 0.33 25.10 -1.94
N ILE A 220 0.59 24.67 -3.18
CA ILE A 220 0.38 23.28 -3.61
C ILE A 220 1.28 22.31 -2.84
N LEU A 221 2.54 22.67 -2.56
CA LEU A 221 3.42 21.82 -1.75
C LEU A 221 2.86 21.64 -0.34
N LYS A 222 2.47 22.72 0.33
CA LYS A 222 1.86 22.63 1.66
C LYS A 222 0.56 21.83 1.66
N LEU A 223 -0.22 21.92 0.58
CA LEU A 223 -1.42 21.09 0.41
C LEU A 223 -1.08 19.61 0.24
N LEU A 224 0.00 19.30 -0.48
CA LEU A 224 0.49 17.92 -0.64
C LEU A 224 1.08 17.36 0.65
N ASP A 225 1.73 18.17 1.48
CA ASP A 225 2.24 17.74 2.79
C ASP A 225 1.10 17.24 3.69
N LEU A 226 -0.12 17.78 3.53
CA LEU A 226 -1.29 17.35 4.30
C LEU A 226 -1.80 15.94 3.96
N PHE A 227 -1.40 15.35 2.83
CA PHE A 227 -1.79 13.97 2.48
C PHE A 227 -1.17 12.93 3.42
N ASP A 228 -0.17 13.29 4.22
CA ASP A 228 0.38 12.41 5.25
C ASP A 228 -0.48 12.38 6.54
N SER A 229 -1.66 13.02 6.54
CA SER A 229 -2.61 12.94 7.65
C SER A 229 -3.03 11.50 7.93
N GLU A 230 -3.08 11.12 9.21
CA GLU A 230 -3.63 9.83 9.65
C GLU A 230 -5.16 9.77 9.53
N ASP A 231 -5.83 10.93 9.53
CA ASP A 231 -7.29 11.02 9.44
C ASP A 231 -7.76 10.79 7.99
N PRO A 232 -8.45 9.67 7.70
CA PRO A 232 -8.91 9.36 6.34
C PRO A 232 -9.91 10.39 5.79
N ARG A 233 -10.65 11.07 6.68
CA ARG A 233 -11.64 12.07 6.26
C ARG A 233 -10.93 13.29 5.66
N GLU A 234 -9.79 13.66 6.22
CA GLU A 234 -8.96 14.75 5.70
C GLU A 234 -8.39 14.39 4.33
N ARG A 235 -7.84 13.18 4.20
CA ARG A 235 -7.28 12.69 2.93
C ARG A 235 -8.32 12.66 1.80
N GLU A 236 -9.57 12.31 2.10
CA GLU A 236 -10.66 12.32 1.10
C GLU A 236 -10.96 13.73 0.56
N TYR A 237 -10.97 14.74 1.44
CA TYR A 237 -11.13 16.13 1.03
C TYR A 237 -9.94 16.61 0.20
N LEU A 238 -8.72 16.34 0.67
CA LEU A 238 -7.48 16.68 -0.03
C LEU A 238 -7.44 16.07 -1.43
N LYS A 239 -7.82 14.79 -1.55
CA LYS A 239 -7.94 14.07 -2.83
C LYS A 239 -8.82 14.83 -3.81
N THR A 240 -10.03 15.14 -3.37
CA THR A 240 -11.02 15.83 -4.20
C THR A 240 -10.55 17.24 -4.58
N ILE A 241 -10.03 18.00 -3.63
CA ILE A 241 -9.55 19.37 -3.83
C ILE A 241 -8.37 19.40 -4.81
N LEU A 242 -7.36 18.55 -4.60
CA LEU A 242 -6.18 18.49 -5.46
C LEU A 242 -6.57 18.09 -6.90
N HIS A 243 -7.49 17.14 -7.06
CA HIS A 243 -8.01 16.77 -8.37
C HIS A 243 -8.71 17.96 -9.06
N ARG A 244 -9.53 18.73 -8.34
CA ARG A 244 -10.17 19.95 -8.88
C ARG A 244 -9.15 21.01 -9.25
N ILE A 245 -8.12 21.22 -8.43
CA ILE A 245 -7.01 22.14 -8.72
C ILE A 245 -6.29 21.71 -10.01
N TYR A 246 -5.94 20.42 -10.13
CA TYR A 246 -5.27 19.87 -11.31
C TYR A 246 -6.09 20.08 -12.60
N GLY A 247 -7.40 19.82 -12.52
CA GLY A 247 -8.32 19.99 -13.64
C GLY A 247 -8.42 21.45 -14.09
N LYS A 248 -8.71 22.36 -13.14
CA LYS A 248 -9.01 23.77 -13.39
C LYS A 248 -7.79 24.64 -13.69
N PHE A 249 -6.68 24.43 -12.98
CA PHE A 249 -5.47 25.26 -13.10
C PHE A 249 -4.38 24.54 -13.90
N MET A 250 -4.53 24.52 -15.22
CA MET A 250 -3.65 23.77 -16.13
C MET A 250 -2.15 24.12 -15.99
N VAL A 251 -1.83 25.37 -15.59
CA VAL A 251 -0.46 25.84 -15.39
C VAL A 251 0.31 25.07 -14.31
N HIS A 252 -0.39 24.52 -13.31
CA HIS A 252 0.24 23.78 -12.21
C HIS A 252 0.37 22.28 -12.49
N ARG A 253 -0.23 21.74 -13.56
CA ARG A 253 -0.20 20.29 -13.86
C ARG A 253 1.20 19.69 -13.92
N PRO A 254 2.20 20.32 -14.59
CA PRO A 254 3.56 19.78 -14.59
C PRO A 254 4.18 19.75 -13.18
N PHE A 255 3.91 20.80 -12.39
CA PHE A 255 4.43 20.91 -11.03
C PHE A 255 3.80 19.86 -10.09
N ILE A 256 2.47 19.69 -10.12
CA ILE A 256 1.76 18.70 -9.31
C ILE A 256 2.29 17.29 -9.61
N ARG A 257 2.42 16.92 -10.90
CA ARG A 257 2.98 15.61 -11.29
C ARG A 257 4.40 15.42 -10.75
N LYS A 258 5.25 16.45 -10.85
CA LYS A 258 6.61 16.41 -10.32
C LYS A 258 6.63 16.27 -8.80
N ALA A 259 5.78 16.99 -8.08
CA ALA A 259 5.72 16.96 -6.63
C ALA A 259 5.24 15.59 -6.11
N ILE A 260 4.17 15.03 -6.70
CA ILE A 260 3.70 13.67 -6.37
C ILE A 260 4.79 12.63 -6.66
N ASN A 261 5.50 12.77 -7.78
CA ASN A 261 6.61 11.87 -8.10
C ASN A 261 7.74 11.93 -7.05
N ASN A 262 8.07 13.12 -6.56
CA ASN A 262 9.05 13.27 -5.47
C ASN A 262 8.58 12.59 -4.18
N ILE A 263 7.29 12.70 -3.82
CA ILE A 263 6.70 12.01 -2.67
C ILE A 263 6.86 10.49 -2.84
N PHE A 264 6.59 9.95 -4.02
CA PHE A 264 6.79 8.52 -4.28
C PHE A 264 8.25 8.10 -4.19
N TYR A 265 9.20 8.90 -4.68
CA TYR A 265 10.62 8.59 -4.49
C TYR A 265 11.01 8.55 -3.03
N GLN A 266 10.59 9.54 -2.24
CA GLN A 266 10.87 9.56 -0.80
C GLN A 266 10.23 8.36 -0.08
N PHE A 267 8.99 8.03 -0.44
CA PHE A 267 8.28 6.87 0.10
C PHE A 267 8.99 5.55 -0.24
N ILE A 268 9.33 5.30 -1.51
CA ILE A 268 9.93 4.03 -1.97
C ILE A 268 11.35 3.83 -1.44
N PHE A 269 12.14 4.90 -1.35
CA PHE A 269 13.59 4.80 -1.13
C PHE A 269 14.06 5.30 0.24
N GLU A 270 13.27 6.08 0.98
CA GLU A 270 13.74 6.72 2.22
C GLU A 270 12.90 6.41 3.46
N THR A 271 11.57 6.51 3.36
CA THR A 271 10.70 6.44 4.55
C THR A 271 9.93 5.12 4.66
N GLU A 272 9.49 4.54 3.54
CA GLU A 272 8.51 3.42 3.48
C GLU A 272 7.23 3.65 4.32
N LYS A 273 6.98 4.90 4.74
CA LYS A 273 5.82 5.33 5.51
C LYS A 273 5.31 6.65 4.95
N TYR A 274 4.06 6.62 4.49
CA TYR A 274 3.29 7.78 4.04
C TYR A 274 1.81 7.38 3.96
N ASN A 275 0.91 8.12 4.60
CA ASN A 275 -0.49 7.69 4.75
C ASN A 275 -1.33 7.86 3.48
N GLY A 276 -1.02 8.85 2.65
CA GLY A 276 -1.85 9.25 1.50
C GLY A 276 -1.50 8.65 0.14
N ILE A 277 -0.76 7.53 0.08
CA ILE A 277 -0.32 6.96 -1.21
C ILE A 277 -1.52 6.52 -2.07
N ALA A 278 -2.52 5.88 -1.46
CA ALA A 278 -3.72 5.41 -2.16
C ALA A 278 -4.49 6.57 -2.80
N GLU A 279 -4.74 7.64 -2.06
CA GLU A 279 -5.48 8.81 -2.54
C GLU A 279 -4.72 9.55 -3.65
N LEU A 280 -3.39 9.65 -3.55
CA LEU A 280 -2.56 10.21 -4.61
C LEU A 280 -2.62 9.36 -5.89
N LEU A 281 -2.65 8.03 -5.75
CA LEU A 281 -2.81 7.10 -6.88
C LEU A 281 -4.20 7.20 -7.52
N GLU A 282 -5.28 7.39 -6.77
CA GLU A 282 -6.61 7.62 -7.36
C GLU A 282 -6.64 8.87 -8.27
N ILE A 283 -6.02 9.96 -7.81
CA ILE A 283 -5.89 11.18 -8.61
C ILE A 283 -5.08 10.88 -9.87
N LEU A 284 -3.95 10.19 -9.73
CA LEU A 284 -3.11 9.82 -10.86
C LEU A 284 -3.81 8.90 -11.84
N GLY A 285 -4.61 7.94 -11.39
CA GLY A 285 -5.41 7.08 -12.25
C GLY A 285 -6.34 7.89 -13.15
N SER A 286 -7.05 8.88 -12.59
CA SER A 286 -7.87 9.82 -13.37
C SER A 286 -7.04 10.64 -14.37
N ILE A 287 -5.85 11.09 -13.95
CA ILE A 287 -4.92 11.84 -14.79
C ILE A 287 -4.41 10.99 -15.97
N ILE A 288 -4.02 9.73 -15.72
CA ILE A 288 -3.48 8.78 -16.70
C ILE A 288 -4.55 8.46 -17.75
N ASN A 289 -5.80 8.24 -17.32
CA ASN A 289 -6.90 8.03 -18.24
C ASN A 289 -7.12 9.26 -19.17
N GLY A 290 -6.81 10.47 -18.69
CA GLY A 290 -6.85 11.70 -19.48
C GLY A 290 -5.64 11.97 -20.39
N PHE A 291 -4.62 11.09 -20.44
CA PHE A 291 -3.45 11.33 -21.29
C PHE A 291 -3.78 11.30 -22.78
N ALA A 292 -3.17 12.24 -23.51
CA ALA A 292 -3.24 12.29 -24.96
C ALA A 292 -2.36 11.19 -25.57
N LEU A 293 -2.82 10.62 -26.70
CA LEU A 293 -2.07 9.65 -27.48
C LEU A 293 -1.40 10.35 -28.69
N PRO A 294 -0.16 9.97 -29.06
CA PRO A 294 0.69 8.99 -28.40
C PRO A 294 1.19 9.47 -27.02
N LEU A 295 1.42 8.52 -26.10
CA LEU A 295 1.93 8.83 -24.77
C LEU A 295 3.30 9.53 -24.86
N LYS A 296 3.45 10.63 -24.13
CA LYS A 296 4.73 11.34 -24.01
C LYS A 296 5.75 10.50 -23.26
N GLU A 297 7.02 10.68 -23.61
CA GLU A 297 8.14 9.97 -22.98
C GLU A 297 8.21 10.20 -21.47
N GLU A 298 7.92 11.41 -20.99
CA GLU A 298 7.86 11.71 -19.55
C GLU A 298 6.86 10.83 -18.79
N HIS A 299 5.77 10.41 -19.42
CA HIS A 299 4.76 9.54 -18.80
C HIS A 299 5.22 8.08 -18.78
N LYS A 300 5.91 7.63 -19.83
CA LYS A 300 6.52 6.28 -19.87
C LYS A 300 7.62 6.16 -18.81
N MET A 301 8.45 7.19 -18.68
CA MET A 301 9.47 7.25 -17.62
C MET A 301 8.85 7.27 -16.21
N PHE A 302 7.70 7.91 -16.04
CA PHE A 302 6.96 7.88 -14.77
C PHE A 302 6.46 6.48 -14.41
N LEU A 303 5.92 5.73 -15.37
CA LEU A 303 5.56 4.32 -15.19
C LEU A 303 6.76 3.49 -14.71
N VAL A 304 7.88 3.57 -15.44
CA VAL A 304 9.07 2.74 -15.18
C VAL A 304 9.80 3.11 -13.89
N ARG A 305 9.90 4.40 -13.56
CA ARG A 305 10.72 4.88 -12.44
C ARG A 305 9.97 5.07 -11.12
N ALA A 306 8.65 5.23 -11.15
CA ALA A 306 7.85 5.48 -9.96
C ALA A 306 6.75 4.43 -9.77
N MET A 307 5.89 4.20 -10.77
CA MET A 307 4.75 3.29 -10.63
C MET A 307 5.17 1.83 -10.42
N ILE A 308 6.04 1.28 -11.27
CA ILE A 308 6.51 -0.10 -11.09
C ILE A 308 7.28 -0.27 -9.75
N PRO A 309 8.20 0.63 -9.35
CA PRO A 309 8.84 0.53 -8.03
C PRO A 309 7.93 0.67 -6.81
N LEU A 310 6.72 1.24 -6.93
CA LEU A 310 5.74 1.29 -5.83
C LEU A 310 5.27 -0.10 -5.36
N HIS A 311 5.56 -1.16 -6.11
CA HIS A 311 5.34 -2.54 -5.67
C HIS A 311 6.38 -3.02 -4.66
N LYS A 312 7.48 -2.30 -4.46
CA LYS A 312 8.58 -2.70 -3.57
C LYS A 312 8.22 -2.63 -2.07
N PRO A 313 7.62 -1.55 -1.53
CA PRO A 313 7.35 -1.41 -0.10
C PRO A 313 6.48 -2.53 0.49
N ARG A 314 6.63 -2.79 1.79
CA ARG A 314 5.93 -3.90 2.47
C ARG A 314 4.43 -3.66 2.61
N CYS A 315 4.02 -2.42 2.83
CA CYS A 315 2.64 -1.97 3.01
C CYS A 315 1.84 -1.86 1.69
N LEU A 316 2.19 -2.64 0.66
CA LEU A 316 1.52 -2.61 -0.66
C LEU A 316 0.00 -2.82 -0.54
N ALA A 317 -0.45 -3.64 0.41
CA ALA A 317 -1.86 -3.92 0.67
C ALA A 317 -2.73 -2.66 0.75
N MET A 318 -2.20 -1.58 1.36
CA MET A 318 -2.93 -0.34 1.62
C MET A 318 -3.29 0.45 0.36
N TYR A 319 -2.58 0.23 -0.75
CA TYR A 319 -2.74 1.01 -1.98
C TYR A 319 -2.68 0.17 -3.28
N HIS A 320 -2.63 -1.16 -3.16
CA HIS A 320 -2.47 -2.09 -4.28
C HIS A 320 -3.54 -1.90 -5.35
N GLN A 321 -4.82 -1.82 -4.94
CA GLN A 321 -5.93 -1.70 -5.89
C GLN A 321 -5.81 -0.43 -6.76
N GLN A 322 -5.45 0.70 -6.15
CA GLN A 322 -5.26 1.98 -6.83
C GLN A 322 -4.03 1.93 -7.76
N LEU A 323 -2.98 1.23 -7.35
CA LEU A 323 -1.78 1.03 -8.15
C LEU A 323 -2.05 0.14 -9.37
N SER A 324 -2.69 -1.02 -9.18
CA SER A 324 -3.10 -1.95 -10.25
C SER A 324 -3.94 -1.21 -11.30
N TYR A 325 -4.93 -0.42 -10.84
CA TYR A 325 -5.70 0.44 -11.74
C TYR A 325 -4.82 1.38 -12.57
N CYS A 326 -3.86 2.08 -11.95
CA CYS A 326 -2.94 2.96 -12.68
C CYS A 326 -2.09 2.21 -13.71
N ILE A 327 -1.58 1.03 -13.35
CA ILE A 327 -0.74 0.19 -14.22
C ILE A 327 -1.55 -0.32 -15.42
N THR A 328 -2.74 -0.89 -15.18
CA THR A 328 -3.65 -1.35 -16.24
C THR A 328 -4.04 -0.21 -17.18
N GLN A 329 -4.33 0.99 -16.65
CA GLN A 329 -4.62 2.16 -17.48
C GLN A 329 -3.44 2.57 -18.39
N PHE A 330 -2.19 2.37 -17.98
CA PHE A 330 -1.04 2.61 -18.86
C PHE A 330 -0.98 1.60 -20.01
N VAL A 331 -1.21 0.32 -19.72
CA VAL A 331 -1.20 -0.76 -20.71
C VAL A 331 -2.34 -0.59 -21.73
N GLU A 332 -3.53 -0.21 -21.28
CA GLU A 332 -4.66 0.11 -22.16
C GLU A 332 -4.36 1.27 -23.12
N LYS A 333 -3.62 2.28 -22.66
CA LYS A 333 -3.25 3.45 -23.48
C LYS A 333 -2.15 3.14 -24.51
N ASP A 334 -1.20 2.27 -24.17
CA ASP A 334 -0.12 1.82 -25.05
C ASP A 334 0.27 0.37 -24.71
N CYS A 335 -0.31 -0.58 -25.45
CA CYS A 335 -0.11 -2.02 -25.23
C CYS A 335 1.36 -2.48 -25.27
N LYS A 336 2.26 -1.71 -25.90
CA LYS A 336 3.70 -2.01 -25.92
C LYS A 336 4.35 -1.92 -24.54
N LEU A 337 3.68 -1.27 -23.59
CA LEU A 337 4.13 -1.17 -22.21
C LEU A 337 3.88 -2.45 -21.42
N ALA A 338 3.06 -3.40 -21.92
CA ALA A 338 2.74 -4.65 -21.22
C ALA A 338 3.99 -5.45 -20.85
N ASP A 339 4.91 -5.68 -21.80
CA ASP A 339 6.17 -6.38 -21.53
C ASP A 339 7.01 -5.65 -20.46
N THR A 340 7.10 -4.33 -20.54
CA THR A 340 7.84 -3.54 -19.54
C THR A 340 7.23 -3.66 -18.14
N VAL A 341 5.90 -3.65 -18.04
CA VAL A 341 5.17 -3.83 -16.77
C VAL A 341 5.39 -5.23 -16.22
N ILE A 342 5.17 -6.27 -17.03
CA ILE A 342 5.32 -7.67 -16.61
C ILE A 342 6.75 -7.95 -16.15
N GLN A 343 7.77 -7.52 -16.90
CA GLN A 343 9.18 -7.64 -16.47
C GLN A 343 9.44 -6.88 -15.16
N GLY A 344 8.80 -5.72 -14.98
CA GLY A 344 8.84 -4.94 -13.75
C GLY A 344 8.27 -5.67 -12.53
N LEU A 345 7.09 -6.29 -12.68
CA LEU A 345 6.45 -7.10 -11.66
C LEU A 345 7.30 -8.34 -11.33
N LEU A 346 7.80 -9.05 -12.35
CA LEU A 346 8.68 -10.20 -12.16
C LEU A 346 9.99 -9.83 -11.44
N LYS A 347 10.53 -8.63 -11.69
CA LYS A 347 11.72 -8.13 -11.00
C LYS A 347 11.50 -7.91 -9.51
N TYR A 348 10.31 -7.46 -9.12
CA TYR A 348 9.96 -7.17 -7.72
C TYR A 348 9.10 -8.26 -7.08
N TRP A 349 9.04 -9.46 -7.69
CA TRP A 349 8.20 -10.55 -7.25
C TRP A 349 8.48 -10.91 -5.78
N PRO A 350 7.47 -10.90 -4.90
CA PRO A 350 7.66 -11.21 -3.49
C PRO A 350 7.92 -12.72 -3.31
N VAL A 351 8.96 -13.07 -2.58
CA VAL A 351 9.32 -14.48 -2.29
C VAL A 351 9.05 -14.85 -0.83
N THR A 352 8.95 -13.85 0.06
CA THR A 352 8.78 -14.05 1.51
C THR A 352 7.41 -13.63 2.04
N ASN A 353 6.56 -13.05 1.20
CA ASN A 353 5.23 -12.56 1.58
C ASN A 353 4.20 -13.07 0.55
N SER A 354 3.50 -14.11 0.96
CA SER A 354 2.46 -14.83 0.21
C SER A 354 1.23 -13.98 -0.09
N SER A 355 0.75 -13.17 0.88
CA SER A 355 -0.36 -12.23 0.65
C SER A 355 -0.02 -11.24 -0.47
N LYS A 356 1.21 -10.71 -0.45
CA LYS A 356 1.73 -9.84 -1.51
C LYS A 356 1.90 -10.58 -2.84
N GLU A 357 2.26 -11.86 -2.82
CA GLU A 357 2.34 -12.69 -4.02
C GLU A 357 0.96 -12.88 -4.67
N VAL A 358 -0.08 -13.10 -3.87
CA VAL A 358 -1.48 -13.13 -4.34
C VAL A 358 -1.89 -11.79 -4.96
N MET A 359 -1.49 -10.66 -4.37
CA MET A 359 -1.71 -9.33 -4.96
C MET A 359 -1.05 -9.20 -6.34
N PHE A 360 0.21 -9.61 -6.49
CA PHE A 360 0.91 -9.60 -7.77
C PHE A 360 0.23 -10.49 -8.81
N LEU A 361 -0.29 -11.66 -8.41
CA LEU A 361 -1.06 -12.53 -9.31
C LEU A 361 -2.38 -11.89 -9.74
N ASN A 362 -3.05 -11.14 -8.86
CA ASN A 362 -4.25 -10.37 -9.20
C ASN A 362 -3.96 -9.31 -10.25
N GLU A 363 -2.95 -8.47 -10.01
CA GLU A 363 -2.56 -7.42 -10.96
C GLU A 363 -2.07 -8.00 -12.28
N LEU A 364 -1.31 -9.10 -12.24
CA LEU A 364 -0.84 -9.80 -13.42
C LEU A 364 -2.01 -10.30 -14.28
N GLU A 365 -3.10 -10.80 -13.69
CA GLU A 365 -4.31 -11.17 -14.44
C GLU A 365 -4.87 -9.97 -15.21
N GLU A 366 -5.09 -8.84 -14.53
CA GLU A 366 -5.61 -7.61 -15.15
C GLU A 366 -4.71 -7.11 -16.30
N VAL A 367 -3.38 -7.15 -16.10
CA VAL A 367 -2.41 -6.75 -17.12
C VAL A 367 -2.42 -7.71 -18.31
N LEU A 368 -2.53 -9.02 -18.08
CA LEU A 368 -2.58 -10.03 -19.14
C LEU A 368 -3.87 -9.93 -19.96
N GLU A 369 -5.01 -9.62 -19.34
CA GLU A 369 -6.26 -9.36 -20.07
C GLU A 369 -6.13 -8.19 -21.07
N ALA A 370 -5.37 -7.16 -20.70
CA ALA A 370 -5.11 -5.99 -21.56
C ALA A 370 -3.97 -6.21 -22.57
N THR A 371 -3.27 -7.36 -22.52
CA THR A 371 -2.07 -7.62 -23.32
C THR A 371 -2.39 -8.17 -24.72
N GLN A 372 -1.73 -7.63 -25.74
CA GLN A 372 -1.85 -8.15 -27.11
C GLN A 372 -0.95 -9.38 -27.34
N PRO A 373 -1.33 -10.32 -28.23
CA PRO A 373 -0.56 -11.54 -28.48
C PRO A 373 0.92 -11.30 -28.86
N SER A 374 1.23 -10.24 -29.61
CA SER A 374 2.60 -9.92 -30.01
C SER A 374 3.49 -9.46 -28.85
N GLU A 375 2.90 -8.79 -27.86
CA GLU A 375 3.63 -8.33 -26.68
C GLU A 375 3.74 -9.45 -25.65
N PHE A 376 2.70 -10.28 -25.51
CA PHE A 376 2.73 -11.50 -24.68
C PHE A 376 3.92 -12.39 -25.05
N GLN A 377 4.18 -12.60 -26.35
CA GLN A 377 5.31 -13.40 -26.85
C GLN A 377 6.68 -12.98 -26.30
N ARG A 378 6.87 -11.72 -25.90
CA ARG A 378 8.15 -11.24 -25.36
C ARG A 378 8.37 -11.64 -23.90
N CYS A 379 7.29 -11.83 -23.14
CA CYS A 379 7.36 -12.10 -21.71
C CYS A 379 6.99 -13.54 -21.33
N ILE A 380 6.54 -14.41 -22.27
CA ILE A 380 6.08 -15.78 -21.99
C ILE A 380 7.08 -16.56 -21.14
N VAL A 381 8.34 -16.66 -21.56
CA VAL A 381 9.33 -17.52 -20.90
C VAL A 381 9.55 -17.13 -19.43
N PRO A 382 9.94 -15.88 -19.11
CA PRO A 382 10.14 -15.50 -17.71
C PRO A 382 8.84 -15.53 -16.89
N LEU A 383 7.69 -15.20 -17.50
CA LEU A 383 6.38 -15.26 -16.85
C LEU A 383 6.03 -16.69 -16.40
N PHE A 384 6.07 -17.66 -17.32
CA PHE A 384 5.70 -19.04 -17.00
C PHE A 384 6.72 -19.75 -16.13
N GLN A 385 8.00 -19.35 -16.18
CA GLN A 385 8.98 -19.79 -15.18
C GLN A 385 8.61 -19.32 -13.78
N GLN A 386 8.13 -18.07 -13.63
CA GLN A 386 7.70 -17.57 -12.34
C GLN A 386 6.40 -18.24 -11.88
N LEU A 387 5.40 -18.39 -12.76
CA LEU A 387 4.17 -19.13 -12.44
C LEU A 387 4.47 -20.58 -12.01
N ALA A 388 5.41 -21.26 -12.68
CA ALA A 388 5.85 -22.60 -12.27
C ALA A 388 6.44 -22.64 -10.85
N ARG A 389 7.12 -21.56 -10.42
CA ARG A 389 7.61 -21.42 -9.05
C ARG A 389 6.48 -21.18 -8.06
N CYS A 390 5.49 -20.34 -8.41
CA CYS A 390 4.30 -20.09 -7.59
C CYS A 390 3.52 -21.38 -7.32
N LEU A 391 3.33 -22.21 -8.36
CA LEU A 391 2.68 -23.52 -8.26
C LEU A 391 3.45 -24.49 -7.35
N ASN A 392 4.77 -24.42 -7.39
CA ASN A 392 5.66 -25.24 -6.57
C ASN A 392 6.11 -24.53 -5.29
N SER A 393 5.45 -23.44 -4.85
CA SER A 393 5.86 -22.69 -3.66
C SER A 393 5.72 -23.57 -2.42
N SER A 394 6.81 -24.26 -2.13
CA SER A 394 6.87 -25.40 -1.21
C SER A 394 7.69 -25.00 0.00
N HIS A 395 7.19 -24.07 0.81
CA HIS A 395 7.73 -23.97 2.17
C HIS A 395 7.39 -25.21 3.02
N PHE A 396 6.66 -26.20 2.46
CA PHE A 396 6.45 -27.53 3.03
C PHE A 396 6.07 -28.58 1.96
N GLN A 397 6.96 -28.91 1.02
CA GLN A 397 6.97 -30.29 0.51
C GLN A 397 7.47 -31.16 1.68
N LYS A 398 6.69 -32.15 2.10
CA LYS A 398 7.13 -33.08 3.16
C LYS A 398 8.55 -33.55 2.80
N PRO A 399 9.56 -33.45 3.69
CA PRO A 399 10.68 -34.36 3.57
C PRO A 399 10.05 -35.75 3.67
N ASN A 400 10.39 -36.64 2.72
CA ASN A 400 9.96 -38.02 2.77
C ASN A 400 10.38 -38.59 4.13
N ALA A 401 9.45 -38.70 5.07
CA ALA A 401 9.69 -39.03 6.47
C ALA A 401 10.00 -40.53 6.68
N GLU A 402 10.61 -41.18 5.70
CA GLU A 402 11.10 -42.55 5.80
C GLU A 402 12.63 -42.65 5.77
N ASP A 403 13.36 -41.60 5.34
CA ASP A 403 14.83 -41.64 5.25
C ASP A 403 15.58 -40.83 6.34
N ASP A 404 14.98 -39.78 6.91
CA ASP A 404 15.70 -38.85 7.82
C ASP A 404 15.62 -39.18 9.33
N VAL A 405 14.95 -40.27 9.72
CA VAL A 405 14.84 -40.66 11.16
C VAL A 405 16.14 -41.29 11.70
N LYS A 406 17.12 -41.60 10.84
CA LYS A 406 18.36 -42.28 11.27
C LYS A 406 19.52 -41.36 11.64
N HIS A 407 19.42 -40.05 11.44
CA HIS A 407 20.58 -39.15 11.61
C HIS A 407 20.52 -38.19 12.81
N HIS A 408 19.49 -38.25 13.67
CA HIS A 408 19.35 -37.34 14.81
C HIS A 408 19.58 -37.95 16.21
N GLU A 409 20.12 -39.18 16.32
CA GLU A 409 20.44 -39.80 17.62
C GLU A 409 21.91 -39.63 18.08
N CYS A 410 22.74 -38.83 17.42
CA CYS A 410 24.15 -38.68 17.78
C CYS A 410 24.56 -37.26 18.20
N LEU A 411 23.94 -36.70 19.24
CA LEU A 411 24.49 -35.57 20.01
C LEU A 411 24.08 -35.68 21.48
N GLU A 412 24.68 -36.63 22.22
CA GLU A 412 24.72 -36.56 23.68
C GLU A 412 25.70 -35.43 24.10
N TRP A 413 25.21 -34.48 24.91
CA TRP A 413 26.06 -33.51 25.62
C TRP A 413 26.50 -34.08 26.98
N PRO A 414 27.73 -33.77 27.43
CA PRO A 414 28.33 -34.45 28.58
C PRO A 414 27.71 -34.01 29.93
N ASN A 415 27.53 -35.00 30.80
CA ASN A 415 27.18 -34.88 32.22
C ASN A 415 28.01 -33.81 32.95
N VAL A 416 27.33 -32.88 33.64
CA VAL A 416 27.93 -32.05 34.69
C VAL A 416 27.00 -32.02 35.92
N SER A 417 27.61 -32.29 37.09
CA SER A 417 27.15 -32.10 38.48
C SER A 417 25.99 -32.99 38.95
N SER A 418 26.12 -33.91 39.92
CA SER A 418 26.84 -33.91 41.21
C SER A 418 26.45 -32.74 42.11
N LEU A 419 25.33 -32.87 42.81
CA LEU A 419 25.07 -32.22 44.10
C LEU A 419 24.05 -33.06 44.87
N ASP A 420 24.56 -33.84 45.82
CA ASP A 420 23.81 -34.38 46.96
C ASP A 420 23.17 -33.23 47.76
N VAL A 421 21.93 -33.38 48.23
CA VAL A 421 21.58 -33.21 49.65
C VAL A 421 20.29 -34.00 49.97
N ASN A 422 20.42 -34.77 51.06
CA ASN A 422 19.48 -35.66 51.72
C ASN A 422 18.21 -35.00 52.34
N HIS A 423 17.35 -35.92 52.81
CA HIS A 423 16.37 -35.83 53.92
C HIS A 423 14.96 -35.34 53.56
N SER A 424 13.84 -35.89 54.06
CA SER A 424 13.45 -37.14 54.77
C SER A 424 11.97 -36.97 55.18
N VAL A 425 11.33 -38.03 55.70
CA VAL A 425 10.09 -38.01 56.54
C VAL A 425 8.77 -37.86 55.75
N SER A 426 7.65 -38.56 56.00
CA SER A 426 7.28 -39.71 56.84
C SER A 426 5.87 -40.17 56.43
N SER A 427 5.66 -41.48 56.59
CA SER A 427 4.41 -42.24 56.70
C SER A 427 3.25 -41.63 57.53
N LYS A 428 2.01 -41.98 57.16
CA LYS A 428 0.96 -42.71 57.96
C LYS A 428 -0.44 -42.56 57.31
N SER A 429 -1.08 -43.64 56.83
CA SER A 429 -2.08 -44.54 57.50
C SER A 429 -3.38 -43.81 57.89
N GLU A 430 -4.57 -44.15 57.36
CA GLU A 430 -5.51 -45.19 57.87
C GLU A 430 -6.75 -45.22 56.91
N SER A 431 -7.12 -46.33 56.27
CA SER A 431 -7.98 -47.47 56.69
C SER A 431 -9.50 -47.20 56.74
N GLY A 432 -10.29 -47.98 55.98
CA GLY A 432 -11.74 -48.15 56.24
C GLY A 432 -12.69 -48.61 55.12
N ASN A 433 -12.47 -49.80 54.56
CA ASN A 433 -13.43 -50.82 54.08
C ASN A 433 -14.84 -50.45 53.56
N LEU A 434 -15.15 -50.89 52.32
CA LEU A 434 -16.13 -51.96 52.01
C LEU A 434 -16.11 -52.36 50.51
N HIS A 435 -15.97 -53.66 50.25
CA HIS A 435 -15.94 -54.33 48.93
C HIS A 435 -17.35 -54.88 48.61
N PRO A 436 -17.75 -55.10 47.33
CA PRO A 436 -17.36 -56.35 46.67
C PRO A 436 -17.07 -56.27 45.15
N ARG A 437 -15.86 -56.74 44.80
CA ARG A 437 -15.40 -57.53 43.63
C ARG A 437 -16.06 -57.28 42.26
N PHE A 438 -15.30 -56.64 41.35
CA PHE A 438 -15.17 -57.04 39.94
C PHE A 438 -13.72 -56.78 39.43
N HIS A 439 -13.39 -57.37 38.28
CA HIS A 439 -12.08 -57.89 37.81
C HIS A 439 -10.80 -57.01 37.88
N ARG A 440 -9.68 -57.69 38.17
CA ARG A 440 -8.30 -57.19 38.26
C ARG A 440 -7.59 -57.34 36.91
N SER A 441 -7.66 -56.34 36.01
CA SER A 441 -6.75 -56.26 34.85
C SER A 441 -6.62 -54.89 34.14
N GLU A 442 -7.31 -53.82 34.55
CA GLU A 442 -7.36 -52.59 33.73
C GLU A 442 -6.73 -51.32 34.36
N TRP A 443 -6.20 -51.39 35.58
CA TRP A 443 -5.69 -50.20 36.29
C TRP A 443 -4.17 -49.97 36.21
N ALA A 444 -3.41 -50.89 35.61
CA ALA A 444 -1.97 -50.67 35.36
C ALA A 444 -1.72 -49.68 34.20
N SER A 445 -2.68 -49.52 33.30
CA SER A 445 -2.53 -48.66 32.11
C SER A 445 -2.85 -47.19 32.37
N PHE A 446 -3.51 -46.84 33.49
CA PHE A 446 -3.91 -45.46 33.77
C PHE A 446 -2.85 -44.68 34.55
N ASN A 447 -2.11 -45.33 35.47
CA ASN A 447 -1.04 -44.67 36.23
C ASN A 447 0.26 -44.49 35.43
N LEU A 448 0.47 -45.26 34.36
CA LEU A 448 1.57 -45.01 33.43
C LEU A 448 1.28 -43.83 32.49
N TRP A 449 0.00 -43.55 32.21
CA TRP A 449 -0.40 -42.43 31.36
C TRP A 449 -0.31 -41.08 32.08
N CYS A 450 -0.62 -41.03 33.38
CA CYS A 450 -0.47 -39.80 34.19
C CYS A 450 0.99 -39.44 34.50
N LEU A 451 1.91 -40.41 34.54
CA LEU A 451 3.35 -40.17 34.76
C LEU A 451 4.08 -39.72 33.50
N VAL A 452 3.59 -40.06 32.30
CA VAL A 452 4.15 -39.57 31.02
C VAL A 452 3.66 -38.15 30.69
N PHE A 453 2.49 -37.76 31.18
CA PHE A 453 1.92 -36.42 30.94
C PHE A 453 2.31 -35.33 31.96
N THR A 454 3.03 -35.68 33.02
CA THR A 454 3.50 -34.71 34.02
C THR A 454 4.90 -34.16 33.76
N VAL A 455 5.56 -34.57 32.67
CA VAL A 455 6.92 -34.13 32.29
C VAL A 455 6.96 -33.58 30.86
N ILE A 456 5.88 -32.95 30.40
CA ILE A 456 5.95 -32.09 29.21
C ILE A 456 5.74 -30.65 29.70
N PRO A 457 6.79 -29.82 29.72
CA PRO A 457 6.67 -28.41 30.08
C PRO A 457 5.55 -27.78 29.25
N VAL A 458 4.71 -26.96 29.86
CA VAL A 458 3.65 -26.21 29.15
C VAL A 458 4.24 -25.42 27.97
N GLU A 459 5.50 -25.01 28.06
CA GLU A 459 6.28 -24.38 26.99
C GLU A 459 6.50 -25.29 25.76
N MET A 460 6.60 -26.61 25.95
CA MET A 460 6.81 -27.58 24.86
C MET A 460 5.48 -27.93 24.15
N ILE A 461 4.37 -28.00 24.89
CA ILE A 461 3.02 -28.12 24.29
C ILE A 461 2.66 -26.84 23.54
N ALA A 462 2.95 -25.67 24.12
CA ALA A 462 2.80 -24.39 23.45
C ALA A 462 3.67 -24.34 22.19
N SER A 463 4.92 -24.79 22.24
CA SER A 463 5.81 -24.84 21.06
C SER A 463 5.29 -25.79 19.98
N ILE A 464 4.76 -26.97 20.33
CA ILE A 464 4.19 -27.92 19.34
C ILE A 464 2.89 -27.38 18.74
N PHE A 465 2.03 -26.78 19.55
CA PHE A 465 0.81 -26.13 19.05
C PHE A 465 1.15 -24.92 18.18
N LEU A 466 2.10 -24.09 18.59
CA LEU A 466 2.60 -22.96 17.82
C LEU A 466 3.23 -23.43 16.51
N PHE A 467 4.04 -24.49 16.51
CA PHE A 467 4.59 -25.09 15.29
C PHE A 467 3.51 -25.67 14.39
N LYS A 468 2.46 -26.30 14.93
CA LYS A 468 1.31 -26.77 14.15
C LYS A 468 0.47 -25.61 13.61
N LEU A 469 0.29 -24.55 14.39
CA LEU A 469 -0.46 -23.36 13.99
C LEU A 469 0.30 -22.59 12.92
N LEU A 470 1.60 -22.32 13.13
CA LEU A 470 2.50 -21.75 12.13
C LEU A 470 2.50 -22.62 10.87
N LYS A 471 2.68 -23.93 10.98
CA LYS A 471 2.60 -24.84 9.83
C LYS A 471 1.24 -24.78 9.12
N SER A 472 0.13 -24.56 9.84
CA SER A 472 -1.21 -24.40 9.26
C SER A 472 -1.40 -23.03 8.59
N VAL A 473 -0.88 -21.95 9.18
CA VAL A 473 -0.96 -20.58 8.66
C VAL A 473 -0.06 -20.43 7.42
N TYR A 474 1.21 -20.84 7.52
CA TYR A 474 2.14 -20.85 6.37
C TYR A 474 1.72 -21.81 5.26
N ALA A 475 1.03 -22.92 5.58
CA ALA A 475 0.45 -23.79 4.56
C ALA A 475 -0.78 -23.17 3.89
N SER A 476 -1.56 -22.34 4.60
CA SER A 476 -2.72 -21.64 4.05
C SER A 476 -2.30 -20.61 3.00
N ASP A 477 -1.19 -19.91 3.22
CA ASP A 477 -0.83 -18.82 2.32
C ASP A 477 -0.11 -19.28 1.04
N ALA A 478 0.76 -20.29 1.14
CA ALA A 478 1.35 -20.94 -0.05
C ALA A 478 0.28 -21.66 -0.88
N LEU A 479 -0.74 -22.21 -0.22
CA LEU A 479 -1.92 -22.77 -0.87
C LEU A 479 -2.67 -21.70 -1.67
N GLN A 480 -2.91 -20.53 -1.08
CA GLN A 480 -3.62 -19.43 -1.73
C GLN A 480 -2.88 -18.95 -2.98
N VAL A 481 -1.55 -18.90 -2.95
CA VAL A 481 -0.71 -18.56 -4.11
C VAL A 481 -0.88 -19.57 -5.25
N ALA A 482 -0.75 -20.87 -4.96
CA ALA A 482 -0.87 -21.91 -5.98
C ALA A 482 -2.28 -21.98 -6.58
N GLU A 483 -3.30 -21.90 -5.74
CA GLU A 483 -4.70 -21.81 -6.17
C GLU A 483 -4.90 -20.59 -7.09
N ARG A 484 -4.46 -19.42 -6.65
CA ARG A 484 -4.63 -18.17 -7.40
C ARG A 484 -3.92 -18.19 -8.76
N ALA A 485 -2.74 -18.79 -8.83
CA ALA A 485 -1.99 -18.94 -10.08
C ALA A 485 -2.70 -19.89 -11.05
N LEU A 486 -3.27 -21.00 -10.57
CA LEU A 486 -4.05 -21.92 -11.42
C LEU A 486 -5.34 -21.28 -11.95
N PHE A 487 -5.94 -20.35 -11.21
CA PHE A 487 -7.13 -19.63 -11.64
C PHE A 487 -6.92 -18.79 -12.92
N LEU A 488 -5.68 -18.45 -13.30
CA LEU A 488 -5.39 -17.76 -14.56
C LEU A 488 -5.88 -18.52 -15.80
N TRP A 489 -5.97 -19.85 -15.73
CA TRP A 489 -6.49 -20.69 -16.82
C TRP A 489 -8.02 -20.64 -16.95
N ASN A 490 -8.75 -20.10 -15.97
CA ASN A 490 -10.20 -19.95 -16.03
C ASN A 490 -10.62 -18.63 -16.71
N ASN A 491 -9.66 -17.81 -17.13
CA ASN A 491 -9.89 -16.52 -17.74
C ASN A 491 -9.78 -16.64 -19.28
N ASP A 492 -10.90 -16.54 -20.00
CA ASP A 492 -10.94 -16.83 -21.45
C ASP A 492 -9.90 -16.04 -22.27
N PRO A 493 -9.70 -14.71 -22.09
CA PRO A 493 -8.62 -13.98 -22.75
C PRO A 493 -7.22 -14.58 -22.53
N ILE A 494 -6.90 -14.93 -21.29
CA ILE A 494 -5.58 -15.47 -20.92
C ILE A 494 -5.44 -16.90 -21.43
N GLU A 495 -6.47 -17.72 -21.29
CA GLU A 495 -6.51 -19.08 -21.83
C GLU A 495 -6.23 -19.06 -23.34
N ASN A 496 -6.84 -18.15 -24.09
CA ASN A 496 -6.59 -18.00 -25.53
C ASN A 496 -5.12 -17.65 -25.85
N LEU A 497 -4.48 -16.79 -25.04
CA LEU A 497 -3.05 -16.49 -25.19
C LEU A 497 -2.17 -17.72 -24.90
N ILE A 498 -2.55 -18.51 -23.90
CA ILE A 498 -1.86 -19.75 -23.52
C ILE A 498 -1.98 -20.80 -24.63
N ILE A 499 -3.18 -21.02 -25.15
CA ILE A 499 -3.46 -21.97 -26.23
C ILE A 499 -2.62 -21.66 -27.47
N GLN A 500 -2.55 -20.39 -27.87
CA GLN A 500 -1.78 -19.97 -29.05
C GLN A 500 -0.26 -20.20 -28.91
N ASN A 501 0.26 -20.27 -27.69
CA ASN A 501 1.68 -20.40 -27.41
C ASN A 501 2.01 -21.69 -26.63
N CYS A 502 1.12 -22.70 -26.70
CA CYS A 502 1.21 -23.93 -25.92
C CYS A 502 2.56 -24.66 -26.09
N LYS A 503 3.12 -24.63 -27.31
CA LYS A 503 4.42 -25.26 -27.63
C LYS A 503 5.59 -24.74 -26.82
N VAL A 504 5.53 -23.47 -26.38
CA VAL A 504 6.55 -22.85 -25.54
C VAL A 504 6.17 -22.97 -24.06
N ILE A 505 4.89 -22.80 -23.74
CA ILE A 505 4.39 -22.76 -22.36
C ILE A 505 4.41 -24.13 -21.70
N LEU A 506 3.91 -25.16 -22.39
CA LEU A 506 3.71 -26.49 -21.83
C LEU A 506 5.03 -27.08 -21.27
N PRO A 507 6.15 -27.10 -22.02
CA PRO A 507 7.42 -27.63 -21.49
C PRO A 507 7.94 -26.89 -20.24
N ILE A 508 7.58 -25.61 -20.05
CA ILE A 508 8.02 -24.80 -18.91
C ILE A 508 7.17 -25.11 -17.67
N ILE A 509 5.84 -25.16 -17.83
CA ILE A 509 4.91 -25.30 -16.72
C ILE A 509 4.68 -26.77 -16.32
N PHE A 510 4.89 -27.70 -17.25
CA PHE A 510 4.60 -29.13 -17.06
C PHE A 510 5.24 -29.75 -15.81
N PRO A 511 6.55 -29.53 -15.53
CA PRO A 511 7.16 -30.12 -14.32
C PRO A 511 6.47 -29.69 -13.02
N ALA A 512 5.96 -28.46 -12.96
CA ALA A 512 5.22 -27.96 -11.79
C ALA A 512 3.84 -28.61 -11.68
N LEU A 513 3.11 -28.72 -12.80
CA LEU A 513 1.81 -29.38 -12.83
C LEU A 513 1.92 -30.87 -12.45
N GLU A 514 2.95 -31.57 -12.92
CA GLU A 514 3.15 -32.99 -12.62
C GLU A 514 3.48 -33.22 -11.14
N LYS A 515 4.41 -32.42 -10.58
CA LYS A 515 4.75 -32.47 -9.14
C LYS A 515 3.51 -32.20 -8.27
N ASN A 516 2.70 -31.20 -8.64
CA ASN A 516 1.47 -30.88 -7.90
C ASN A 516 0.42 -31.97 -8.01
N ALA A 517 0.20 -32.55 -9.20
CA ALA A 517 -0.79 -33.60 -9.38
C ALA A 517 -0.49 -34.86 -8.54
N ARG A 518 0.80 -35.25 -8.47
CA ARG A 518 1.27 -36.41 -7.71
C ARG A 518 1.20 -36.18 -6.20
N ASN A 519 1.77 -35.07 -5.72
CA ASN A 519 2.19 -34.96 -4.31
C ASN A 519 1.60 -33.76 -3.54
N HIS A 520 0.75 -32.93 -4.16
CA HIS A 520 0.20 -31.77 -3.45
C HIS A 520 -0.74 -32.23 -2.33
N TRP A 521 -0.61 -31.65 -1.13
CA TRP A 521 -1.36 -32.09 0.06
C TRP A 521 -2.82 -31.64 0.04
N ASN A 522 -3.12 -30.52 -0.62
CA ASN A 522 -4.47 -29.96 -0.72
C ASN A 522 -5.21 -30.49 -1.96
N GLN A 523 -6.42 -31.04 -1.75
CA GLN A 523 -7.24 -31.65 -2.81
C GLN A 523 -7.78 -30.65 -3.83
N ALA A 524 -8.11 -29.41 -3.44
CA ALA A 524 -8.63 -28.40 -4.35
C ALA A 524 -7.56 -28.00 -5.38
N VAL A 525 -6.33 -27.70 -4.92
CA VAL A 525 -5.21 -27.41 -5.83
C VAL A 525 -4.88 -28.59 -6.74
N ARG A 526 -4.94 -29.83 -6.24
CA ARG A 526 -4.81 -31.02 -7.11
C ARG A 526 -5.89 -31.06 -8.18
N SER A 527 -7.15 -30.80 -7.82
CA SER A 527 -8.26 -30.79 -8.76
C SER A 527 -8.08 -29.72 -9.83
N LEU A 528 -7.70 -28.49 -9.45
CA LEU A 528 -7.40 -27.40 -10.38
C LEU A 528 -6.21 -27.76 -11.29
N THR A 529 -5.16 -28.36 -10.72
CA THR A 529 -3.99 -28.82 -11.48
C THR A 529 -4.38 -29.87 -12.51
N LEU A 530 -5.22 -30.85 -12.16
CA LEU A 530 -5.72 -31.87 -13.08
C LEU A 530 -6.57 -31.26 -14.21
N ASN A 531 -7.38 -30.23 -13.90
CA ASN A 531 -8.13 -29.51 -14.93
C ASN A 531 -7.18 -28.82 -15.92
N VAL A 532 -6.18 -28.09 -15.44
CA VAL A 532 -5.19 -27.43 -16.30
C VAL A 532 -4.39 -28.44 -17.13
N ARG A 533 -4.00 -29.58 -16.54
CA ARG A 533 -3.36 -30.67 -17.27
C ARG A 533 -4.23 -31.20 -18.40
N LYS A 534 -5.51 -31.43 -18.11
CA LYS A 534 -6.46 -31.91 -19.11
C LYS A 534 -6.61 -30.92 -20.26
N ILE A 535 -6.64 -29.61 -19.99
CA ILE A 535 -6.63 -28.58 -21.05
C ILE A 535 -5.42 -28.77 -21.96
N PHE A 536 -4.22 -28.94 -21.41
CA PHE A 536 -3.01 -29.15 -22.22
C PHE A 536 -2.99 -30.49 -22.98
N GLU A 537 -3.50 -31.56 -22.37
CA GLU A 537 -3.61 -32.88 -22.99
C GLU A 537 -4.60 -32.88 -24.17
N ASP A 538 -5.75 -32.21 -24.02
CA ASP A 538 -6.77 -32.06 -25.06
C ASP A 538 -6.28 -31.17 -26.22
N LEU A 539 -5.36 -30.22 -25.96
CA LEU A 539 -4.80 -29.31 -26.97
C LEU A 539 -3.74 -29.96 -27.86
N ASP A 540 -2.76 -30.65 -27.28
CA ASP A 540 -1.66 -31.30 -28.01
C ASP A 540 -1.17 -32.53 -27.25
N HIS A 541 -1.81 -33.66 -27.52
CA HIS A 541 -1.53 -34.94 -26.87
C HIS A 541 -0.10 -35.45 -27.18
N GLU A 542 0.47 -35.15 -28.35
CA GLU A 542 1.83 -35.59 -28.70
C GLU A 542 2.86 -34.82 -27.87
N LEU A 543 2.75 -33.49 -27.83
CA LEU A 543 3.63 -32.65 -27.03
C LEU A 543 3.50 -32.93 -25.53
N PHE A 544 2.28 -33.21 -25.05
CA PHE A 544 2.05 -33.57 -23.65
C PHE A 544 2.81 -34.85 -23.26
N ASN A 545 2.74 -35.88 -24.10
CA ASN A 545 3.48 -37.13 -23.86
C ASN A 545 4.99 -36.95 -23.96
N GLU A 546 5.48 -36.12 -24.88
CA GLU A 546 6.90 -35.76 -24.95
C GLU A 546 7.37 -35.10 -23.64
N CYS A 547 6.58 -34.15 -23.12
CA CYS A 547 6.87 -33.49 -21.84
C CYS A 547 6.85 -34.48 -20.66
N LEU A 548 5.91 -35.43 -20.66
CA LEU A 548 5.83 -36.47 -19.64
C LEU A 548 7.07 -37.38 -19.64
N LEU A 549 7.48 -37.88 -20.81
CA LEU A 549 8.67 -38.72 -20.96
C LEU A 549 9.93 -37.98 -20.51
N LYS A 550 10.07 -36.71 -20.93
CA LYS A 550 11.20 -35.87 -20.53
C LYS A 550 11.23 -35.65 -19.02
N PHE A 551 10.07 -35.41 -18.39
CA PHE A 551 9.98 -35.23 -16.95
C PHE A 551 10.43 -36.48 -16.19
N GLU A 552 10.02 -37.68 -16.61
CA GLU A 552 10.46 -38.94 -16.00
C GLU A 552 11.97 -39.19 -16.17
N GLU A 553 12.54 -38.78 -17.31
CA GLU A 553 13.98 -38.85 -17.55
C GLU A 553 14.75 -37.88 -16.63
N ASP A 554 14.26 -36.64 -16.50
CA ASP A 554 14.86 -35.62 -15.64
C ASP A 554 14.75 -36.01 -14.15
N GLU A 555 13.64 -36.62 -13.72
CA GLU A 555 13.45 -37.15 -12.36
C GLU A 555 14.47 -38.25 -12.04
N LYS A 556 14.70 -39.20 -12.97
CA LYS A 556 15.73 -40.24 -12.82
C LYS A 556 17.14 -39.65 -12.71
N LYS A 557 17.46 -38.63 -13.53
CA LYS A 557 18.75 -37.93 -13.49
C LYS A 557 18.93 -37.17 -12.17
N GLU A 558 17.89 -36.50 -11.67
CA GLU A 558 17.92 -35.77 -10.40
C GLU A 558 18.21 -36.71 -9.22
N VAL A 559 17.57 -37.88 -9.19
CA VAL A 559 17.83 -38.92 -8.19
C VAL A 559 19.27 -39.44 -8.27
N GLU A 560 19.79 -39.67 -9.49
CA GLU A 560 21.18 -40.11 -9.68
C GLU A 560 22.19 -39.05 -9.21
N ILE A 561 21.94 -37.77 -9.51
CA ILE A 561 22.77 -36.64 -9.06
C ILE A 561 22.74 -36.50 -7.54
N LYS A 562 21.56 -36.66 -6.93
CA LYS A 562 21.40 -36.60 -5.47
C LYS A 562 22.17 -37.73 -4.80
N ALA A 563 22.05 -38.97 -5.30
CA ALA A 563 22.80 -40.12 -4.79
C ALA A 563 24.32 -39.94 -4.92
N LYS A 564 24.81 -39.39 -6.04
CA LYS A 564 26.23 -39.05 -6.23
C LYS A 564 26.71 -38.00 -5.23
N SER A 565 25.90 -36.99 -4.97
CA SER A 565 26.21 -35.92 -4.02
C SER A 565 26.26 -36.47 -2.59
N GLU A 566 25.28 -37.28 -2.18
CA GLU A 566 25.25 -37.94 -0.88
C GLU A 566 26.45 -38.87 -0.67
N ALA A 567 26.84 -39.64 -1.69
CA ALA A 567 28.04 -40.48 -1.63
C ALA A 567 29.33 -39.65 -1.48
N ALA A 568 29.41 -38.49 -2.14
CA ALA A 568 30.54 -37.58 -1.99
C ALA A 568 30.62 -36.97 -0.58
N TRP A 569 29.48 -36.58 0.01
CA TRP A 569 29.40 -36.10 1.38
C TRP A 569 29.80 -37.16 2.41
N LYS A 570 29.28 -38.39 2.28
CA LYS A 570 29.68 -39.51 3.16
C LYS A 570 31.18 -39.77 3.12
N ARG A 571 31.78 -39.73 1.93
CA ARG A 571 33.24 -39.88 1.77
C ARG A 571 34.01 -38.74 2.47
N LEU A 572 33.52 -37.51 2.43
CA LEU A 572 34.13 -36.38 3.14
C LEU A 572 34.03 -36.55 4.65
N GLU A 573 32.89 -37.02 5.16
CA GLU A 573 32.70 -37.32 6.59
C GLU A 573 33.66 -38.42 7.07
N GLU A 574 33.82 -39.49 6.29
CA GLU A 574 34.78 -40.57 6.59
C GLU A 574 36.23 -40.07 6.65
N ILE A 575 36.64 -39.22 5.70
CA ILE A 575 37.98 -38.61 5.69
C ILE A 575 38.16 -37.69 6.91
N ALA A 576 37.14 -36.90 7.25
CA ALA A 576 37.16 -36.03 8.43
C ALA A 576 37.29 -36.84 9.73
N ALA A 577 36.53 -37.94 9.87
CA ALA A 577 36.58 -38.83 11.03
C ALA A 577 37.91 -39.58 11.17
N GLN A 578 38.54 -39.96 10.04
CA GLN A 578 39.87 -40.58 10.07
C GLN A 578 40.96 -39.59 10.52
N LYS A 579 40.82 -38.32 10.15
CA LYS A 579 41.79 -37.28 10.52
C LYS A 579 41.71 -36.89 11.99
N THR A 580 40.50 -36.81 12.56
CA THR A 580 40.31 -36.62 14.01
C THR A 580 40.81 -37.81 14.81
N ALA A 581 40.58 -39.04 14.35
CA ALA A 581 41.12 -40.25 14.98
C ALA A 581 42.66 -40.32 14.92
N SER A 582 43.30 -39.73 13.90
CA SER A 582 44.76 -39.67 13.80
C SER A 582 45.41 -38.59 14.67
N ASP A 583 44.71 -37.49 14.97
CA ASP A 583 45.20 -36.43 15.87
C ASP A 583 45.12 -36.86 17.36
N ASP A 584 44.09 -37.63 17.76
CA ASP A 584 43.98 -38.20 19.12
C ASP A 584 44.96 -39.38 19.36
N ALA A 585 45.54 -39.96 18.31
CA ALA A 585 46.52 -41.05 18.44
C ALA A 585 47.95 -40.56 18.77
N VAL A 586 48.20 -39.25 18.83
CA VAL A 586 49.49 -38.66 19.25
C VAL A 586 49.39 -38.13 20.68
N VAL A 587 48.94 -38.96 21.62
CA VAL A 587 49.22 -38.73 23.05
C VAL A 587 50.64 -39.22 23.33
N VAL A 588 51.58 -38.26 23.32
CA VAL A 588 52.98 -38.44 23.72
C VAL A 588 53.03 -39.04 25.13
N PRO A 589 53.70 -40.20 25.35
CA PRO A 589 53.89 -40.73 26.69
C PRO A 589 54.79 -39.78 27.49
N ARG A 590 54.35 -39.41 28.70
CA ARG A 590 55.08 -38.56 29.65
C ARG A 590 56.40 -39.17 30.11
#